data_AF-A0A2N6K6I4-F1
#
_entry.id   AF-A0A2N6K6I4-F1
#
_cell.length_a   1.000
_cell.length_b   1.000
_cell.length_c   1.000
_cell.angle_alpha   90.00
_cell.angle_beta   90.00
_cell.angle_gamma   90.00
#
_symmetry.space_group_name_H-M   'P 1'
#
loop_
_entity.id
_entity.type
_entity.pdbx_description
1 polymer ?
#
loop_
_entity_poly.entity_id
_entity_poly.type
_entity_poly.pdbx_seq_one_letter_code
_entity_poly.pdbx_strand_id
1 'polypeptide(L)'
;MDVLIEMIFVIFLINHVKHSILVKNQEVTQIGNISTNIYMLILMLKFNDATCTHLGNVWHQENFEKTLIPKILGSPKLTTFQHYLVQTSTDRKQLKHYSPQSDDEKTVIRGHKLYWHQGSKPDIQYSNSNEASGTQTTQIKPIKSDVHFTFTINFENLSDVELGALLWVLSISSDKTQAFGIGKQGEEYCLSLGMGKPLGMGAVKIEPELYLSDRNTRYQKLFDGNHWNEAETSASDEQQISFIKAFEKYVIDNISNEDKPKEGELNSLKDLPRIEMLYCLLRWNSPLKAEDTRYMTIKPTNEYRERPVLPTPLQIMNITDNRKLPTSSASSPENTPTKKFEKPIIKPKNNNRDSRPNNNRYNSGDGNSSNPAIQRPLPPKK
;
A
#
# COMPACT_ATOMS: atom_id res chain seq x y z
N MET A 1 -10.39 -9.50 -2.56
CA MET A 1 -9.07 -9.82 -1.98
C MET A 1 -8.18 -8.60 -1.77
N ASP A 2 -8.10 -7.59 -2.64
CA ASP A 2 -7.18 -6.46 -2.38
C ASP A 2 -7.71 -5.40 -1.40
N VAL A 3 -9.03 -5.18 -1.31
CA VAL A 3 -9.63 -4.40 -0.21
C VAL A 3 -9.36 -5.10 1.13
N LEU A 4 -9.29 -6.44 1.12
CA LEU A 4 -8.83 -7.23 2.25
C LEU A 4 -7.37 -6.90 2.62
N ILE A 5 -6.50 -6.54 1.67
CA ILE A 5 -5.10 -6.17 1.94
C ILE A 5 -5.02 -4.78 2.59
N GLU A 6 -5.87 -3.83 2.19
CA GLU A 6 -5.96 -2.51 2.82
C GLU A 6 -6.67 -2.58 4.19
N MET A 7 -7.66 -3.46 4.35
CA MET A 7 -8.19 -3.85 5.66
C MET A 7 -7.14 -4.55 6.52
N ILE A 8 -6.37 -5.48 5.95
CA ILE A 8 -5.23 -6.13 6.61
C ILE A 8 -4.19 -5.08 7.01
N PHE A 9 -4.03 -3.97 6.28
CA PHE A 9 -3.15 -2.86 6.66
C PHE A 9 -3.66 -2.12 7.90
N VAL A 10 -4.96 -1.85 8.00
CA VAL A 10 -5.57 -1.30 9.23
C VAL A 10 -5.51 -2.30 10.39
N ILE A 11 -5.69 -3.59 10.11
CA ILE A 11 -5.52 -4.70 11.07
C ILE A 11 -4.02 -4.92 11.43
N PHE A 12 -3.08 -4.61 10.54
CA PHE A 12 -1.64 -4.62 10.82
C PHE A 12 -1.24 -3.41 11.66
N LEU A 13 -1.87 -2.24 11.47
CA LEU A 13 -1.77 -1.12 12.40
C LEU A 13 -2.23 -1.57 13.81
N ILE A 14 -3.35 -2.30 13.92
CA ILE A 14 -3.84 -2.93 15.17
C ILE A 14 -2.84 -3.95 15.75
N ASN A 15 -2.14 -4.75 14.93
CA ASN A 15 -1.23 -5.81 15.39
C ASN A 15 0.21 -5.33 15.68
N HIS A 16 0.73 -4.35 14.94
CA HIS A 16 2.06 -3.76 15.19
C HIS A 16 2.09 -2.98 16.52
N VAL A 17 0.93 -2.43 16.87
CA VAL A 17 0.55 -1.86 18.17
C VAL A 17 0.67 -2.89 19.31
N LYS A 18 0.09 -4.10 19.17
CA LYS A 18 0.24 -5.20 20.15
C LYS A 18 1.71 -5.64 20.30
N HIS A 19 2.49 -5.61 19.22
CA HIS A 19 3.89 -6.04 19.21
C HIS A 19 4.83 -5.17 20.07
N SER A 20 4.55 -3.87 20.20
CA SER A 20 5.36 -2.94 21.02
C SER A 20 5.13 -3.14 22.54
N ILE A 21 3.97 -3.70 22.92
CA ILE A 21 3.60 -4.00 24.32
C ILE A 21 4.20 -5.35 24.75
N LEU A 22 4.26 -6.30 23.83
CA LEU A 22 4.67 -7.68 24.10
C LEU A 22 6.19 -7.91 24.08
N VAL A 23 6.98 -7.05 23.43
CA VAL A 23 8.47 -7.10 23.51
C VAL A 23 8.97 -6.68 24.90
N LYS A 24 8.15 -5.98 25.71
CA LYS A 24 8.49 -5.66 27.10
C LYS A 24 8.22 -6.80 28.09
N ASN A 25 7.44 -7.82 27.71
CA ASN A 25 7.06 -8.93 28.58
C ASN A 25 7.20 -10.28 27.86
N GLN A 26 8.37 -10.90 28.05
CA GLN A 26 8.70 -12.30 27.79
C GLN A 26 8.92 -12.77 26.34
N GLU A 27 10.03 -13.52 26.22
CA GLU A 27 10.63 -14.14 25.06
C GLU A 27 9.80 -15.32 24.49
N VAL A 28 9.77 -15.40 23.15
CA VAL A 28 9.62 -16.62 22.34
C VAL A 28 8.29 -17.38 22.50
N THR A 29 7.16 -16.74 22.12
CA THR A 29 5.92 -17.49 21.75
C THR A 29 5.02 -16.76 20.74
N GLN A 30 5.50 -15.72 20.04
CA GLN A 30 4.61 -14.73 19.39
C GLN A 30 4.32 -14.91 17.90
N ILE A 31 5.03 -15.78 17.16
CA ILE A 31 4.74 -15.97 15.72
C ILE A 31 3.36 -16.64 15.52
N GLY A 32 2.88 -17.43 16.50
CA GLY A 32 1.57 -18.08 16.44
C GLY A 32 0.37 -17.14 16.62
N ASN A 33 0.42 -16.20 17.58
CA ASN A 33 -0.76 -15.43 18.00
C ASN A 33 -1.23 -14.33 17.01
N ILE A 34 -0.32 -13.80 16.19
CA ILE A 34 -0.64 -12.77 15.18
C ILE A 34 -1.37 -13.40 13.99
N SER A 35 -0.94 -14.61 13.61
CA SER A 35 -1.65 -15.43 12.64
C SER A 35 -3.06 -15.73 13.16
N THR A 36 -3.22 -16.18 14.40
CA THR A 36 -4.54 -16.58 14.91
C THR A 36 -5.57 -15.44 14.90
N ASN A 37 -5.22 -14.21 15.29
CA ASN A 37 -6.18 -13.09 15.31
C ASN A 37 -6.58 -12.60 13.91
N ILE A 38 -5.64 -12.52 12.96
CA ILE A 38 -5.97 -12.15 11.57
C ILE A 38 -6.83 -13.23 10.93
N TYR A 39 -6.53 -14.51 11.19
CA TYR A 39 -7.33 -15.63 10.68
C TYR A 39 -8.73 -15.64 11.30
N MET A 40 -8.89 -15.29 12.58
CA MET A 40 -10.21 -15.17 13.21
C MET A 40 -11.06 -14.07 12.58
N LEU A 41 -10.49 -12.89 12.30
CA LEU A 41 -11.23 -11.82 11.62
C LEU A 41 -11.60 -12.19 10.18
N ILE A 42 -10.72 -12.89 9.46
CA ILE A 42 -11.02 -13.41 8.11
C ILE A 42 -12.14 -14.45 8.14
N LEU A 43 -12.22 -15.27 9.19
CA LEU A 43 -13.32 -16.22 9.38
C LEU A 43 -14.66 -15.54 9.67
N MET A 44 -14.64 -14.28 10.14
CA MET A 44 -15.81 -13.50 10.52
C MET A 44 -16.32 -12.58 9.42
N LEU A 45 -15.66 -12.53 8.26
CA LEU A 45 -16.05 -11.70 7.12
C LEU A 45 -16.27 -12.55 5.87
N LYS A 46 -17.42 -12.37 5.23
CA LYS A 46 -17.75 -13.03 3.96
C LYS A 46 -18.11 -11.99 2.91
N PHE A 47 -17.29 -11.91 1.88
CA PHE A 47 -17.52 -11.07 0.71
C PHE A 47 -18.35 -11.85 -0.31
N ASN A 48 -19.46 -11.27 -0.74
CA ASN A 48 -20.21 -11.76 -1.87
C ASN A 48 -19.61 -11.23 -3.18
N ASP A 49 -19.98 -11.88 -4.29
CA ASP A 49 -19.59 -11.43 -5.62
C ASP A 49 -20.12 -10.02 -5.91
N ALA A 50 -19.30 -9.22 -6.58
CA ALA A 50 -19.69 -7.89 -7.03
C ALA A 50 -20.44 -7.97 -8.35
N THR A 51 -21.65 -7.43 -8.39
CA THR A 51 -22.50 -7.39 -9.59
C THR A 51 -22.43 -6.02 -10.24
N CYS A 52 -22.23 -6.00 -11.56
CA CYS A 52 -22.19 -4.76 -12.33
C CYS A 52 -23.62 -4.22 -12.50
N THR A 53 -23.87 -2.97 -12.10
CA THR A 53 -25.17 -2.31 -12.26
C THR A 53 -25.23 -1.41 -13.49
N HIS A 54 -24.11 -1.27 -14.21
CA HIS A 54 -24.02 -0.42 -15.39
C HIS A 54 -24.80 -0.99 -16.58
N LEU A 55 -25.64 -0.16 -17.20
CA LEU A 55 -26.36 -0.49 -18.42
C LEU A 55 -25.51 -0.14 -19.64
N GLY A 56 -25.16 -1.14 -20.44
CA GLY A 56 -24.41 -0.98 -21.69
C GLY A 56 -22.96 -1.44 -21.59
N ASN A 57 -22.12 -0.89 -22.46
CA ASN A 57 -20.75 -1.35 -22.61
C ASN A 57 -19.85 -0.85 -21.47
N VAL A 58 -19.05 -1.76 -20.90
CA VAL A 58 -18.15 -1.48 -19.77
C VAL A 58 -16.67 -1.50 -20.16
N TRP A 59 -16.34 -1.93 -21.38
CA TRP A 59 -14.96 -2.14 -21.80
C TRP A 59 -14.31 -0.84 -22.28
N HIS A 60 -13.10 -0.57 -21.81
CA HIS A 60 -12.37 0.67 -22.12
C HIS A 60 -12.11 0.88 -23.63
N GLN A 61 -11.94 -0.20 -24.40
CA GLN A 61 -11.75 -0.12 -25.86
C GLN A 61 -13.07 -0.19 -26.66
N GLU A 62 -14.18 0.03 -25.98
CA GLU A 62 -15.54 -0.10 -26.49
C GLU A 62 -15.88 -1.50 -27.05
N ASN A 63 -15.04 -2.52 -26.82
CA ASN A 63 -15.23 -3.87 -27.34
C ASN A 63 -14.52 -4.89 -26.43
N PHE A 64 -15.24 -5.93 -26.02
CA PHE A 64 -14.69 -7.01 -25.19
C PHE A 64 -13.54 -7.75 -25.85
N GLU A 65 -13.56 -7.94 -27.17
CA GLU A 65 -12.52 -8.69 -27.88
C GLU A 65 -11.22 -7.92 -28.05
N LYS A 66 -11.26 -6.59 -27.87
CA LYS A 66 -10.06 -5.76 -27.97
C LYS A 66 -9.25 -5.80 -26.69
N THR A 67 -7.95 -5.99 -26.84
CA THR A 67 -6.99 -5.99 -25.73
C THR A 67 -6.04 -4.81 -25.82
N LEU A 68 -5.53 -4.40 -24.66
CA LEU A 68 -4.48 -3.41 -24.50
C LEU A 68 -3.21 -4.09 -24.03
N ILE A 69 -2.05 -3.69 -24.56
CA ILE A 69 -0.74 -4.03 -23.98
C ILE A 69 -0.34 -2.88 -23.06
N PRO A 70 -0.31 -3.08 -21.73
CA PRO A 70 0.08 -2.05 -20.79
C PRO A 70 1.60 -1.88 -20.77
N LYS A 71 2.07 -0.75 -20.23
CA LYS A 71 3.50 -0.52 -19.98
C LYS A 71 4.11 -1.67 -19.16
N ILE A 72 5.32 -2.07 -19.55
CA ILE A 72 6.03 -3.18 -18.91
C ILE A 72 6.40 -2.80 -17.48
N LEU A 73 5.93 -3.59 -16.52
CA LEU A 73 6.30 -3.46 -15.11
C LEU A 73 7.49 -4.38 -14.82
N GLY A 74 8.55 -3.82 -14.25
CA GLY A 74 9.71 -4.59 -13.82
C GLY A 74 9.39 -5.47 -12.62
N SER A 75 10.04 -6.64 -12.53
CA SER A 75 9.99 -7.48 -11.33
C SER A 75 10.77 -6.84 -10.17
N PRO A 76 10.36 -7.05 -8.91
CA PRO A 76 11.13 -6.61 -7.74
C PRO A 76 12.55 -7.18 -7.78
N LYS A 77 13.52 -6.40 -7.33
CA LYS A 77 14.93 -6.80 -7.25
C LYS A 77 15.46 -6.55 -5.85
N LEU A 78 16.05 -7.59 -5.24
CA LEU A 78 16.68 -7.49 -3.91
C LEU A 78 17.78 -6.43 -3.86
N THR A 79 18.44 -6.18 -4.99
CA THR A 79 19.47 -5.14 -5.13
C THR A 79 18.95 -3.72 -4.96
N THR A 80 17.63 -3.51 -4.97
CA THR A 80 16.95 -2.23 -4.72
C THR A 80 16.56 -2.06 -3.24
N PHE A 81 17.43 -2.51 -2.33
CA PHE A 81 17.18 -2.51 -0.88
C PHE A 81 16.85 -1.12 -0.31
N GLN A 82 17.35 -0.05 -0.93
CA GLN A 82 17.12 1.33 -0.49
C GLN A 82 15.65 1.75 -0.57
N HIS A 83 14.84 1.05 -1.37
CA HIS A 83 13.38 1.27 -1.47
C HIS A 83 12.58 0.36 -0.54
N TYR A 84 13.16 -0.73 -0.05
CA TYR A 84 12.51 -1.67 0.88
C TYR A 84 12.82 -1.37 2.35
N LEU A 85 13.95 -0.72 2.62
CA LEU A 85 14.43 -0.40 3.97
C LEU A 85 14.23 1.08 4.30
N VAL A 86 14.02 1.37 5.59
CA VAL A 86 14.03 2.75 6.10
C VAL A 86 15.46 3.28 6.03
N GLN A 87 15.64 4.38 5.30
CA GLN A 87 16.95 5.02 5.10
C GLN A 87 17.00 6.32 5.90
N THR A 88 18.12 6.56 6.58
CA THR A 88 18.37 7.79 7.35
C THR A 88 19.27 8.77 6.60
N SER A 89 19.84 8.37 5.47
CA SER A 89 20.71 9.18 4.63
C SER A 89 20.40 8.94 3.15
N THR A 90 20.68 9.94 2.32
CA THR A 90 20.69 9.83 0.86
C THR A 90 22.09 9.57 0.30
N ASP A 91 23.13 9.66 1.12
CA ASP A 91 24.49 9.31 0.71
C ASP A 91 24.57 7.80 0.50
N ARG A 92 24.94 7.42 -0.73
CA ARG A 92 25.11 6.04 -1.18
C ARG A 92 25.98 5.20 -0.26
N LYS A 93 27.00 5.79 0.38
CA LYS A 93 27.91 5.08 1.29
C LYS A 93 27.29 4.77 2.65
N GLN A 94 26.24 5.50 3.03
CA GLN A 94 25.56 5.42 4.32
C GLN A 94 24.18 4.72 4.20
N LEU A 95 23.89 4.12 3.04
CA LEU A 95 22.62 3.40 2.85
C LEU A 95 22.64 2.08 3.60
N LYS A 96 21.65 1.90 4.47
CA LYS A 96 21.40 0.65 5.17
C LYS A 96 21.03 -0.44 4.17
N HIS A 97 21.63 -1.62 4.30
CA HIS A 97 21.31 -2.81 3.51
C HIS A 97 20.96 -4.00 4.41
N TYR A 98 20.57 -5.13 3.82
CA TYR A 98 20.09 -6.31 4.58
C TYR A 98 21.12 -6.98 5.50
N SER A 99 22.36 -6.49 5.53
CA SER A 99 23.44 -7.05 6.35
C SER A 99 23.99 -5.90 7.21
N PRO A 100 23.42 -5.66 8.40
CA PRO A 100 23.92 -4.62 9.30
C PRO A 100 25.41 -4.84 9.59
N GLN A 101 26.16 -3.75 9.71
CA GLN A 101 27.61 -3.76 9.91
C GLN A 101 27.99 -3.88 11.40
N SER A 102 27.02 -3.75 12.30
CA SER A 102 27.18 -3.94 13.74
C SER A 102 25.87 -4.39 14.38
N ASP A 103 25.93 -4.98 15.57
CA ASP A 103 24.75 -5.40 16.33
C ASP A 103 23.84 -4.23 16.74
N ASP A 104 24.41 -3.02 16.82
CA ASP A 104 23.68 -1.79 17.11
C ASP A 104 22.97 -1.21 15.87
N GLU A 105 23.36 -1.63 14.66
CA GLU A 105 22.73 -1.16 13.42
C GLU A 105 21.40 -1.88 13.18
N LYS A 106 20.31 -1.22 13.56
CA LYS A 106 18.97 -1.69 13.23
C LYS A 106 18.57 -1.30 11.81
N THR A 107 18.28 -2.31 10.99
CA THR A 107 17.66 -2.17 9.68
C THR A 107 16.17 -2.51 9.76
N VAL A 108 15.32 -1.59 9.32
CA VAL A 108 13.85 -1.70 9.42
C VAL A 108 13.26 -1.78 8.00
N ILE A 109 12.38 -2.75 7.78
CA ILE A 109 11.62 -2.88 6.53
C ILE A 109 10.52 -1.81 6.52
N ARG A 110 10.34 -1.08 5.41
CA ARG A 110 9.28 -0.05 5.26
C ARG A 110 7.86 -0.64 5.35
N GLY A 111 7.73 -1.92 5.04
CA GLY A 111 6.57 -2.77 5.35
C GLY A 111 5.46 -2.81 4.30
N HIS A 112 5.24 -1.74 3.53
CA HIS A 112 4.05 -1.65 2.67
C HIS A 112 4.34 -1.09 1.27
N LYS A 113 3.64 -1.65 0.28
CA LYS A 113 3.72 -1.23 -1.12
C LYS A 113 2.39 -0.59 -1.52
N LEU A 114 2.40 0.73 -1.64
CA LEU A 114 1.29 1.55 -2.14
C LEU A 114 1.75 2.30 -3.39
N TYR A 115 0.79 2.73 -4.20
CA TYR A 115 1.04 3.45 -5.44
C TYR A 115 0.26 4.77 -5.40
N TRP A 116 0.84 5.80 -6.00
CA TRP A 116 0.14 7.06 -6.22
C TRP A 116 -0.95 6.87 -7.26
N HIS A 117 -2.11 7.48 -7.03
CA HIS A 117 -3.10 7.68 -8.08
C HIS A 117 -2.55 8.58 -9.18
N GLN A 118 -2.89 8.25 -10.43
CA GLN A 118 -2.41 8.97 -11.62
C GLN A 118 -3.54 9.73 -12.34
N GLY A 119 -4.62 10.03 -11.61
CA GLY A 119 -5.80 10.73 -12.11
C GLY A 119 -6.69 9.88 -13.02
N SER A 120 -7.65 10.53 -13.69
CA SER A 120 -8.68 9.87 -14.50
C SER A 120 -8.22 9.33 -15.85
N LYS A 121 -7.04 9.76 -16.33
CA LYS A 121 -6.48 9.38 -17.64
C LYS A 121 -5.02 8.97 -17.50
N PRO A 122 -4.73 7.89 -16.75
CA PRO A 122 -3.37 7.40 -16.62
C PRO A 122 -2.83 6.95 -17.98
N ASP A 123 -1.55 7.23 -18.24
CA ASP A 123 -0.88 6.76 -19.44
C ASP A 123 -0.46 5.28 -19.26
N ILE A 124 -1.39 4.39 -19.59
CA ILE A 124 -1.28 2.94 -19.37
C ILE A 124 -0.68 2.17 -20.55
N GLN A 125 -0.82 2.69 -21.77
CA GLN A 125 -0.51 1.94 -22.99
C GLN A 125 1.00 1.90 -23.25
N TYR A 126 1.49 0.74 -23.68
CA TYR A 126 2.87 0.62 -24.14
C TYR A 126 3.02 1.13 -25.58
N SER A 127 3.81 2.19 -25.77
CA SER A 127 3.98 2.84 -27.09
C SER A 127 4.74 2.00 -28.12
N ASN A 128 5.64 1.10 -27.66
CA ASN A 128 6.55 0.34 -28.53
C ASN A 128 6.18 -1.15 -28.59
N SER A 129 4.89 -1.48 -28.75
CA SER A 129 4.40 -2.86 -28.75
C SER A 129 5.13 -3.80 -29.73
N ASN A 130 5.68 -3.25 -30.82
CA ASN A 130 6.37 -4.00 -31.87
C ASN A 130 7.80 -4.41 -31.49
N GLU A 131 8.38 -3.84 -30.42
CA GLU A 131 9.79 -4.07 -30.01
C GLU A 131 9.92 -4.95 -28.76
N ALA A 132 8.83 -5.22 -28.05
CA ALA A 132 8.87 -6.03 -26.84
C ALA A 132 8.74 -7.51 -27.16
N SER A 133 9.65 -8.32 -26.61
CA SER A 133 9.53 -9.79 -26.65
C SER A 133 8.20 -10.21 -26.00
N GLY A 134 7.47 -11.15 -26.62
CA GLY A 134 6.18 -11.64 -26.12
C GLY A 134 6.23 -12.26 -24.72
N THR A 135 7.42 -12.53 -24.17
CA THR A 135 7.60 -13.01 -22.79
C THR A 135 7.52 -11.90 -21.73
N GLN A 136 7.60 -10.63 -22.13
CA GLN A 136 7.60 -9.46 -21.23
C GLN A 136 6.33 -8.64 -21.31
N THR A 137 5.44 -8.95 -22.25
CA THR A 137 4.17 -8.27 -22.44
C THR A 137 3.00 -9.12 -21.96
N THR A 138 1.96 -8.46 -21.48
CA THR A 138 0.69 -9.08 -21.12
C THR A 138 -0.40 -8.31 -21.83
N GLN A 139 -1.48 -8.99 -22.19
CA GLN A 139 -2.67 -8.34 -22.74
C GLN A 139 -3.73 -8.23 -21.65
N ILE A 140 -4.37 -7.07 -21.55
CA ILE A 140 -5.44 -6.82 -20.58
C ILE A 140 -6.67 -6.26 -21.28
N LYS A 141 -7.85 -6.44 -20.65
CA LYS A 141 -9.13 -5.86 -21.08
C LYS A 141 -9.62 -4.93 -19.96
N PRO A 142 -9.22 -3.64 -19.97
CA PRO A 142 -9.61 -2.72 -18.90
C PRO A 142 -11.11 -2.40 -18.95
N ILE A 143 -11.68 -2.16 -17.77
CA ILE A 143 -13.02 -1.58 -17.62
C ILE A 143 -12.89 -0.05 -17.66
N LYS A 144 -13.86 0.64 -18.24
CA LYS A 144 -13.91 2.11 -18.29
C LYS A 144 -14.12 2.73 -16.89
N SER A 145 -13.88 4.04 -16.75
CA SER A 145 -14.23 4.77 -15.53
C SER A 145 -15.75 4.79 -15.32
N ASP A 146 -16.18 5.08 -14.10
CA ASP A 146 -17.59 5.32 -13.76
C ASP A 146 -18.52 4.10 -13.96
N VAL A 147 -17.94 2.90 -13.95
CA VAL A 147 -18.69 1.64 -13.88
C VAL A 147 -18.95 1.30 -12.42
N HIS A 148 -20.22 1.04 -12.10
CA HIS A 148 -20.68 0.81 -10.75
C HIS A 148 -20.90 -0.68 -10.50
N PHE A 149 -20.48 -1.13 -9.33
CA PHE A 149 -20.68 -2.49 -8.85
C PHE A 149 -21.29 -2.45 -7.46
N THR A 150 -22.17 -3.40 -7.18
CA THR A 150 -22.73 -3.61 -5.83
C THR A 150 -22.30 -4.96 -5.31
N PHE A 151 -21.98 -5.02 -4.03
CA PHE A 151 -21.60 -6.26 -3.35
C PHE A 151 -21.95 -6.16 -1.88
N THR A 152 -22.05 -7.31 -1.21
CA THR A 152 -22.37 -7.39 0.21
C THR A 152 -21.20 -7.97 0.98
N ILE A 153 -20.89 -7.38 2.12
CA ILE A 153 -19.97 -7.94 3.10
C ILE A 153 -20.81 -8.38 4.29
N ASN A 154 -20.91 -9.69 4.49
CA ASN A 154 -21.51 -10.25 5.70
C ASN A 154 -20.44 -10.33 6.77
N PHE A 155 -20.81 -10.05 8.01
CA PHE A 155 -19.92 -10.19 9.15
C PHE A 155 -20.61 -10.80 10.35
N GLU A 156 -19.85 -11.44 11.23
CA GLU A 156 -20.39 -12.04 12.44
C GLU A 156 -19.50 -11.73 13.65
N ASN A 157 -20.13 -11.35 14.76
CA ASN A 157 -19.49 -11.17 16.07
C ASN A 157 -18.30 -10.19 16.10
N LEU A 158 -18.23 -9.21 15.19
CA LEU A 158 -17.24 -8.14 15.28
C LEU A 158 -17.50 -7.29 16.52
N SER A 159 -16.45 -7.00 17.28
CA SER A 159 -16.50 -5.98 18.31
C SER A 159 -16.68 -4.58 17.70
N ASP A 160 -17.12 -3.62 18.52
CA ASP A 160 -17.26 -2.21 18.12
C ASP A 160 -15.97 -1.65 17.48
N VAL A 161 -14.82 -2.06 18.00
CA VAL A 161 -13.48 -1.67 17.49
C VAL A 161 -13.20 -2.29 16.13
N GLU A 162 -13.53 -3.57 15.93
CA GLU A 162 -13.28 -4.26 14.67
C GLU A 162 -14.24 -3.79 13.57
N LEU A 163 -15.52 -3.58 13.91
CA LEU A 163 -16.49 -2.98 13.00
C LEU A 163 -16.10 -1.53 12.67
N GLY A 164 -15.62 -0.76 13.65
CA GLY A 164 -15.08 0.57 13.45
C GLY A 164 -13.90 0.60 12.48
N ALA A 165 -12.98 -0.37 12.58
CA ALA A 165 -11.85 -0.49 11.66
C ALA A 165 -12.31 -0.78 10.22
N LEU A 166 -13.30 -1.67 10.06
CA LEU A 166 -13.89 -1.98 8.76
C LEU A 166 -14.56 -0.75 8.14
N LEU A 167 -15.42 -0.08 8.91
CA LEU A 167 -16.11 1.12 8.47
C LEU A 167 -15.12 2.23 8.12
N TRP A 168 -14.08 2.44 8.93
CA TRP A 168 -13.07 3.47 8.66
C TRP A 168 -12.41 3.28 7.28
N VAL A 169 -12.06 2.04 6.91
CA VAL A 169 -11.47 1.73 5.59
C VAL A 169 -12.48 1.90 4.47
N LEU A 170 -13.69 1.35 4.60
CA LEU A 170 -14.70 1.41 3.54
C LEU A 170 -15.20 2.84 3.32
N SER A 171 -15.26 3.64 4.37
CA SER A 171 -15.76 5.01 4.34
C SER A 171 -14.69 6.03 3.92
N ILE A 172 -13.40 5.69 3.85
CA ILE A 172 -12.33 6.67 3.52
C ILE A 172 -12.49 7.33 2.15
N SER A 173 -13.10 6.63 1.19
CA SER A 173 -13.37 7.14 -0.16
C SER A 173 -14.82 7.58 -0.37
N SER A 174 -15.67 7.40 0.65
CA SER A 174 -17.11 7.65 0.56
C SER A 174 -17.45 9.14 0.62
N ASP A 175 -18.65 9.51 0.21
CA ASP A 175 -19.16 10.87 0.41
C ASP A 175 -19.33 11.21 1.89
N LYS A 176 -19.46 10.19 2.75
CA LYS A 176 -19.54 10.33 4.20
C LYS A 176 -18.19 10.53 4.89
N THR A 177 -17.07 10.49 4.16
CA THR A 177 -15.69 10.62 4.71
C THR A 177 -15.60 11.77 5.73
N GLN A 178 -16.03 12.98 5.33
CA GLN A 178 -15.96 14.17 6.19
C GLN A 178 -16.95 14.13 7.34
N ALA A 179 -18.19 13.67 7.10
CA ALA A 179 -19.22 13.54 8.12
C ALA A 179 -18.79 12.56 9.23
N PHE A 180 -18.03 11.53 8.86
CA PHE A 180 -17.49 10.55 9.80
C PHE A 180 -16.20 11.01 10.48
N GLY A 181 -15.71 12.20 10.17
CA GLY A 181 -14.47 12.75 10.73
C GLY A 181 -13.19 12.10 10.19
N ILE A 182 -13.30 11.34 9.10
CA ILE A 182 -12.19 10.66 8.42
C ILE A 182 -11.59 11.60 7.37
N GLY A 183 -10.29 11.52 7.14
CA GLY A 183 -9.62 12.29 6.10
C GLY A 183 -9.48 13.78 6.44
N LYS A 184 -9.06 14.55 5.45
CA LYS A 184 -8.88 16.00 5.55
C LYS A 184 -9.97 16.76 4.83
N GLN A 185 -10.28 17.93 5.39
CA GLN A 185 -11.25 18.84 4.81
C GLN A 185 -10.87 19.23 3.37
N GLY A 186 -11.81 19.08 2.44
CA GLY A 186 -11.63 19.43 1.03
C GLY A 186 -10.78 18.44 0.23
N GLU A 187 -10.40 17.30 0.80
CA GLU A 187 -9.74 16.22 0.08
C GLU A 187 -10.72 15.09 -0.24
N GLU A 188 -10.56 14.53 -1.43
CA GLU A 188 -11.26 13.32 -1.88
C GLU A 188 -10.25 12.20 -2.03
N TYR A 189 -10.67 10.98 -1.72
CA TYR A 189 -9.81 9.80 -1.74
C TYR A 189 -10.39 8.70 -2.60
N CYS A 190 -9.51 7.86 -3.14
CA CYS A 190 -9.87 6.59 -3.77
C CYS A 190 -9.04 5.46 -3.17
N LEU A 191 -9.64 4.29 -3.04
CA LEU A 191 -8.93 3.04 -2.76
C LEU A 191 -8.35 2.45 -4.04
N SER A 192 -7.45 1.46 -3.93
CA SER A 192 -6.80 0.84 -5.08
C SER A 192 -7.04 -0.66 -5.14
N LEU A 193 -7.59 -1.16 -6.25
CA LEU A 193 -7.98 -2.56 -6.47
C LEU A 193 -7.34 -3.14 -7.76
N GLY A 194 -6.92 -4.42 -7.72
CA GLY A 194 -6.46 -5.15 -8.88
C GLY A 194 -4.96 -5.06 -9.15
N MET A 195 -4.51 -5.67 -10.25
CA MET A 195 -3.09 -5.74 -10.60
C MET A 195 -2.57 -4.49 -11.33
N GLY A 196 -3.47 -3.62 -11.80
CA GLY A 196 -3.15 -2.41 -12.57
C GLY A 196 -2.78 -1.18 -11.73
N LYS A 197 -2.77 -1.26 -10.39
CA LYS A 197 -2.40 -0.15 -9.48
C LYS A 197 -1.08 0.52 -9.84
N PRO A 198 0.00 -0.21 -10.22
CA PRO A 198 1.24 0.41 -10.64
C PRO A 198 1.08 1.35 -11.83
N LEU A 199 0.10 1.08 -12.69
CA LEU A 199 -0.19 1.84 -13.90
C LEU A 199 -1.23 2.95 -13.65
N GLY A 200 -1.63 3.18 -12.39
CA GLY A 200 -2.70 4.12 -12.05
C GLY A 200 -4.10 3.60 -12.35
N MET A 201 -4.26 2.30 -12.64
CA MET A 201 -5.57 1.67 -12.84
C MET A 201 -6.15 1.15 -11.52
N GLY A 202 -7.48 1.01 -11.48
CA GLY A 202 -8.17 0.39 -10.36
C GLY A 202 -8.37 1.31 -9.16
N ALA A 203 -8.37 2.62 -9.38
CA ALA A 203 -8.88 3.58 -8.42
C ALA A 203 -10.39 3.35 -8.27
N VAL A 204 -10.86 3.15 -7.03
CA VAL A 204 -12.26 2.89 -6.72
C VAL A 204 -12.72 3.77 -5.57
N LYS A 205 -13.98 4.19 -5.67
CA LYS A 205 -14.74 4.82 -4.60
C LYS A 205 -15.73 3.81 -4.05
N ILE A 206 -15.84 3.71 -2.74
CA ILE A 206 -16.77 2.81 -2.03
C ILE A 206 -17.77 3.66 -1.23
N GLU A 207 -19.05 3.34 -1.36
CA GLU A 207 -20.15 3.89 -0.56
C GLU A 207 -20.75 2.78 0.30
N PRO A 208 -20.34 2.65 1.57
CA PRO A 208 -20.84 1.59 2.44
C PRO A 208 -22.19 1.96 3.07
N GLU A 209 -23.07 0.96 3.17
CA GLU A 209 -24.29 1.00 3.97
C GLU A 209 -24.22 -0.11 5.03
N LEU A 210 -24.43 0.24 6.29
CA LEU A 210 -24.36 -0.70 7.41
C LEU A 210 -25.76 -1.13 7.82
N TYR A 211 -25.98 -2.44 7.86
CA TYR A 211 -27.16 -3.08 8.43
C TYR A 211 -26.73 -3.96 9.60
N LEU A 212 -27.42 -3.83 10.73
CA LEU A 212 -27.18 -4.62 11.94
C LEU A 212 -28.36 -5.56 12.18
N SER A 213 -28.07 -6.83 12.41
CA SER A 213 -29.09 -7.84 12.74
C SER A 213 -29.22 -8.00 14.25
N ASP A 214 -30.45 -7.87 14.76
CA ASP A 214 -30.77 -8.31 16.12
C ASP A 214 -31.15 -9.80 16.11
N ARG A 215 -30.21 -10.63 16.54
CA ARG A 215 -30.39 -12.09 16.61
C ARG A 215 -31.55 -12.50 17.51
N ASN A 216 -31.78 -11.80 18.61
CA ASN A 216 -32.87 -12.15 19.52
C ASN A 216 -34.22 -11.94 18.82
N THR A 217 -34.41 -10.79 18.19
CA THR A 217 -35.62 -10.50 17.40
C THR A 217 -35.76 -11.43 16.20
N ARG A 218 -34.66 -11.74 15.50
CA ARG A 218 -34.64 -12.66 14.35
C ARG A 218 -35.20 -14.04 14.69
N TYR A 219 -34.80 -14.60 15.83
CA TYR A 219 -35.24 -15.93 16.25
C TYR A 219 -36.58 -15.94 17.01
N GLN A 220 -37.18 -14.78 17.27
CA GLN A 220 -38.53 -14.69 17.87
C GLN A 220 -39.66 -14.72 16.83
N LYS A 221 -39.40 -14.32 15.58
CA LYS A 221 -40.41 -14.24 14.52
C LYS A 221 -39.80 -14.67 13.19
N LEU A 222 -40.36 -15.72 12.58
CA LEU A 222 -39.83 -16.33 11.36
C LEU A 222 -40.14 -15.54 10.08
N PHE A 223 -41.35 -14.98 9.98
CA PHE A 223 -41.85 -14.30 8.78
C PHE A 223 -42.18 -12.84 9.06
N ASP A 224 -41.93 -11.96 8.10
CA ASP A 224 -42.48 -10.62 8.03
C ASP A 224 -43.31 -10.47 6.75
N GLY A 225 -44.63 -10.63 6.89
CA GLY A 225 -45.52 -10.82 5.74
C GLY A 225 -45.17 -12.07 4.95
N ASN A 226 -44.87 -11.90 3.66
CA ASN A 226 -44.50 -12.98 2.74
C ASN A 226 -42.97 -13.18 2.62
N HIS A 227 -42.16 -12.52 3.46
CA HIS A 227 -40.71 -12.60 3.43
C HIS A 227 -40.16 -13.16 4.75
N TRP A 228 -38.90 -13.61 4.74
CA TRP A 228 -38.19 -13.95 5.96
C TRP A 228 -37.97 -12.70 6.80
N ASN A 229 -38.16 -12.81 8.12
CA ASN A 229 -37.77 -11.74 9.02
C ASN A 229 -36.25 -11.80 9.25
N GLU A 230 -35.51 -10.90 8.61
CA GLU A 230 -34.06 -10.81 8.74
C GLU A 230 -33.64 -10.09 10.04
N ALA A 231 -34.58 -9.34 10.65
CA ALA A 231 -34.38 -8.46 11.81
C ALA A 231 -33.17 -7.53 11.65
N GLU A 232 -32.98 -7.04 10.43
CA GLU A 232 -31.90 -6.14 10.06
C GLU A 232 -32.40 -4.70 10.05
N THR A 233 -31.63 -3.79 10.64
CA THR A 233 -31.92 -2.36 10.66
C THR A 233 -30.71 -1.60 10.16
N SER A 234 -30.95 -0.60 9.31
CA SER A 234 -29.88 0.31 8.87
C SER A 234 -29.35 1.09 10.06
N ALA A 235 -28.03 1.06 10.26
CA ALA A 235 -27.38 1.78 11.34
C ALA A 235 -27.32 3.28 11.02
N SER A 236 -27.67 4.12 12.00
CA SER A 236 -27.58 5.57 11.83
C SER A 236 -26.12 6.04 11.67
N ASP A 237 -25.93 7.24 11.13
CA ASP A 237 -24.60 7.82 11.00
C ASP A 237 -23.94 8.01 12.38
N GLU A 238 -24.69 8.35 13.42
CA GLU A 238 -24.17 8.45 14.79
C GLU A 238 -23.66 7.11 15.33
N GLN A 239 -24.35 6.01 15.02
CA GLN A 239 -23.90 4.66 15.40
C GLN A 239 -22.63 4.27 14.64
N GLN A 240 -22.56 4.55 13.33
CA GLN A 240 -21.36 4.27 12.55
C GLN A 240 -20.15 5.08 13.05
N ILE A 241 -20.37 6.37 13.37
CA ILE A 241 -19.35 7.24 13.96
C ILE A 241 -18.88 6.73 15.32
N SER A 242 -19.76 6.16 16.15
CA SER A 242 -19.36 5.64 17.46
C SER A 242 -18.43 4.42 17.33
N PHE A 243 -18.70 3.51 16.39
CA PHE A 243 -17.80 2.40 16.08
C PHE A 243 -16.45 2.90 15.57
N ILE A 244 -16.44 3.84 14.61
CA ILE A 244 -15.20 4.44 14.09
C ILE A 244 -14.39 5.07 15.21
N LYS A 245 -15.02 5.84 16.11
CA LYS A 245 -14.35 6.44 17.27
C LYS A 245 -13.79 5.41 18.24
N ALA A 246 -14.49 4.30 18.47
CA ALA A 246 -13.98 3.19 19.28
C ALA A 246 -12.69 2.63 18.67
N PHE A 247 -12.65 2.48 17.34
CA PHE A 247 -11.45 2.09 16.61
C PHE A 247 -10.32 3.13 16.71
N GLU A 248 -10.59 4.41 16.44
CA GLU A 248 -9.56 5.46 16.52
C GLU A 248 -8.94 5.51 17.91
N LYS A 249 -9.79 5.49 18.96
CA LYS A 249 -9.35 5.47 20.35
C LYS A 249 -8.46 4.25 20.63
N TYR A 250 -8.87 3.07 20.19
CA TYR A 250 -8.07 1.86 20.36
C TYR A 250 -6.68 2.00 19.75
N VAL A 251 -6.56 2.55 18.54
CA VAL A 251 -5.25 2.75 17.91
C VAL A 251 -4.42 3.79 18.66
N ILE A 252 -5.01 4.93 19.02
CA ILE A 252 -4.31 6.02 19.74
C ILE A 252 -3.77 5.54 21.09
N ASP A 253 -4.57 4.78 21.83
CA ASP A 253 -4.20 4.28 23.16
C ASP A 253 -3.04 3.27 23.10
N ASN A 254 -2.88 2.57 21.96
CA ASN A 254 -1.95 1.44 21.86
C ASN A 254 -0.78 1.69 20.86
N ILE A 255 -0.75 2.79 20.12
CA ILE A 255 0.35 3.12 19.19
C ILE A 255 1.67 3.40 19.90
N SER A 256 2.78 3.00 19.25
CA SER A 256 4.14 3.24 19.71
C SER A 256 4.39 4.73 19.95
N ASN A 257 5.25 5.07 20.90
CA ASN A 257 5.55 6.48 21.17
C ASN A 257 6.36 7.11 20.03
N GLU A 258 7.11 6.32 19.27
CA GLU A 258 7.91 6.74 18.11
C GLU A 258 7.03 7.17 16.93
N ASP A 259 5.87 6.54 16.77
CA ASP A 259 4.90 6.87 15.71
C ASP A 259 4.00 8.06 16.08
N LYS A 260 3.96 8.47 17.35
CA LYS A 260 3.22 9.67 17.79
C LYS A 260 3.88 10.95 17.28
N PRO A 261 3.10 12.00 17.01
CA PRO A 261 3.65 13.30 16.66
C PRO A 261 4.46 13.88 17.83
N LYS A 262 5.49 14.68 17.51
CA LYS A 262 6.36 15.37 18.47
C LYS A 262 5.59 16.39 19.31
N GLU A 263 4.68 17.10 18.66
CA GLU A 263 3.89 18.21 19.20
C GLU A 263 2.43 18.04 18.77
N GLY A 264 1.51 18.59 19.56
CA GLY A 264 0.07 18.51 19.31
C GLY A 264 -0.62 17.37 20.06
N GLU A 265 -1.93 17.53 20.25
CA GLU A 265 -2.79 16.50 20.80
C GLU A 265 -3.13 15.47 19.72
N LEU A 266 -3.09 14.19 20.08
CA LEU A 266 -3.49 13.09 19.23
C LEU A 266 -4.95 12.76 19.51
N ASN A 267 -5.86 13.46 18.82
CA ASN A 267 -7.30 13.35 19.05
C ASN A 267 -7.99 12.45 18.03
N SER A 268 -7.41 12.29 16.83
CA SER A 268 -7.93 11.43 15.76
C SER A 268 -6.79 10.77 14.98
N LEU A 269 -7.11 9.71 14.24
CA LEU A 269 -6.15 9.03 13.38
C LEU A 269 -5.53 9.95 12.33
N LYS A 270 -6.25 10.95 11.86
CA LYS A 270 -5.73 11.93 10.89
C LYS A 270 -4.54 12.73 11.41
N ASP A 271 -4.36 12.80 12.73
CA ASP A 271 -3.24 13.51 13.35
C ASP A 271 -1.96 12.65 13.36
N LEU A 272 -2.07 11.35 13.03
CA LEU A 272 -0.92 10.46 12.92
C LEU A 272 -0.18 10.66 11.60
N PRO A 273 1.14 10.88 11.60
CA PRO A 273 1.87 11.17 10.36
C PRO A 273 1.89 9.98 9.39
N ARG A 274 1.74 8.76 9.89
CA ARG A 274 1.63 7.57 9.05
C ARG A 274 0.28 7.49 8.32
N ILE A 275 -0.78 7.96 8.96
CA ILE A 275 -2.11 8.08 8.35
C ILE A 275 -2.12 9.25 7.37
N GLU A 276 -1.46 10.36 7.72
CA GLU A 276 -1.22 11.47 6.80
C GLU A 276 -0.53 11.02 5.50
N MET A 277 0.52 10.18 5.61
CA MET A 277 1.18 9.59 4.45
C MET A 277 0.23 8.74 3.60
N LEU A 278 -0.66 7.98 4.24
CA LEU A 278 -1.69 7.21 3.55
C LEU A 278 -2.66 8.13 2.80
N TYR A 279 -3.17 9.17 3.46
CA TYR A 279 -4.07 10.16 2.83
C TYR A 279 -3.42 10.82 1.62
N CYS A 280 -2.13 11.19 1.70
CA CYS A 280 -1.39 11.70 0.55
C CYS A 280 -1.47 10.72 -0.65
N LEU A 281 -1.24 9.43 -0.41
CA LEU A 281 -1.23 8.40 -1.45
C LEU A 281 -2.61 8.10 -2.02
N LEU A 282 -3.66 8.17 -1.19
CA LEU A 282 -5.04 7.89 -1.58
C LEU A 282 -5.76 9.08 -2.21
N ARG A 283 -5.20 10.29 -2.14
CA ARG A 283 -5.82 11.52 -2.62
C ARG A 283 -6.10 11.47 -4.12
N TRP A 284 -7.30 11.92 -4.51
CA TRP A 284 -7.81 11.86 -5.88
C TRP A 284 -7.99 13.25 -6.52
N ASN A 285 -8.61 14.19 -5.81
CA ASN A 285 -9.00 15.50 -6.36
C ASN A 285 -7.86 16.49 -6.65
N SER A 286 -6.61 16.13 -6.36
CA SER A 286 -5.44 16.95 -6.68
C SER A 286 -4.31 16.05 -7.18
N PRO A 287 -4.36 15.62 -8.46
CA PRO A 287 -3.36 14.72 -9.00
C PRO A 287 -2.00 15.41 -9.00
N LEU A 288 -0.99 14.67 -8.54
CA LEU A 288 0.39 15.09 -8.62
C LEU A 288 0.84 15.20 -10.09
N LYS A 289 1.89 15.98 -10.31
CA LYS A 289 2.49 16.06 -11.63
C LYS A 289 3.09 14.72 -12.01
N ALA A 290 2.98 14.34 -13.28
CA ALA A 290 3.39 13.02 -13.76
C ALA A 290 4.88 12.73 -13.47
N GLU A 291 5.74 13.75 -13.45
CA GLU A 291 7.16 13.58 -13.11
C GLU A 291 7.42 13.18 -11.66
N ASP A 292 6.50 13.47 -10.74
CA ASP A 292 6.64 13.17 -9.32
C ASP A 292 6.16 11.74 -8.99
N THR A 293 5.36 11.13 -9.88
CA THR A 293 4.77 9.79 -9.69
C THR A 293 5.23 8.75 -10.72
N ARG A 294 5.95 9.16 -11.78
CA ARG A 294 6.46 8.22 -12.79
C ARG A 294 7.44 7.19 -12.21
N TYR A 295 7.52 6.06 -12.89
CA TYR A 295 8.54 5.06 -12.59
C TYR A 295 9.93 5.50 -13.04
N MET A 296 10.92 5.02 -12.30
CA MET A 296 12.31 5.04 -12.73
C MET A 296 12.53 4.06 -13.88
N THR A 297 13.34 4.48 -14.84
CA THR A 297 13.63 3.78 -16.10
C THR A 297 15.07 3.28 -16.14
N ILE A 298 15.30 2.23 -16.93
CA ILE A 298 16.65 1.68 -17.18
C ILE A 298 17.24 2.25 -18.48
N LYS A 299 16.38 2.50 -19.47
CA LYS A 299 16.73 3.09 -20.77
C LYS A 299 15.96 4.40 -20.94
N PRO A 300 16.56 5.44 -21.55
CA PRO A 300 17.91 5.44 -22.16
C PRO A 300 19.04 5.51 -21.12
N THR A 301 18.75 5.97 -19.91
CA THR A 301 19.73 6.11 -18.81
C THR A 301 19.26 5.31 -17.62
N ASN A 302 20.17 4.55 -16.98
CA ASN A 302 19.82 3.74 -15.81
C ASN A 302 19.69 4.62 -14.56
N GLU A 303 18.46 4.99 -14.22
CA GLU A 303 18.15 5.84 -13.06
C GLU A 303 18.42 5.13 -11.72
N TYR A 304 18.50 3.80 -11.70
CA TYR A 304 18.80 3.02 -10.48
C TYR A 304 20.28 2.99 -10.12
N ARG A 305 21.17 3.42 -11.03
CA ARG A 305 22.62 3.28 -10.91
C ARG A 305 23.17 3.87 -9.60
N GLU A 306 22.68 5.04 -9.22
CA GLU A 306 23.15 5.76 -8.03
C GLU A 306 22.32 5.48 -6.78
N ARG A 307 21.41 4.48 -6.84
CA ARG A 307 20.55 4.05 -5.72
C ARG A 307 19.85 5.23 -5.03
N PRO A 308 19.14 6.09 -5.77
CA PRO A 308 18.46 7.22 -5.15
C PRO A 308 17.44 6.71 -4.12
N VAL A 309 17.44 7.32 -2.94
CA VAL A 309 16.39 7.13 -1.95
C VAL A 309 15.18 7.96 -2.39
N LEU A 310 14.04 7.31 -2.55
CA LEU A 310 12.81 8.01 -2.96
C LEU A 310 12.24 8.81 -1.79
N PRO A 311 11.66 10.00 -2.07
CA PRO A 311 11.02 10.81 -1.06
C PRO A 311 9.80 10.11 -0.45
N THR A 312 9.43 10.51 0.76
CA THR A 312 8.18 10.08 1.40
C THR A 312 6.97 10.82 0.79
N PRO A 313 5.75 10.31 0.97
CA PRO A 313 4.54 11.03 0.57
C PRO A 313 4.45 12.44 1.15
N LEU A 314 4.82 12.63 2.42
CA LEU A 314 4.83 13.95 3.05
C LEU A 314 5.82 14.90 2.35
N GLN A 315 7.02 14.41 2.00
CA GLN A 315 8.03 15.22 1.30
C GLN A 315 7.55 15.65 -0.09
N ILE A 316 6.87 14.77 -0.83
CA ILE A 316 6.26 15.12 -2.13
C ILE A 316 5.20 16.20 -1.96
N MET A 317 4.39 16.10 -0.90
CA MET A 317 3.34 17.07 -0.58
C MET A 317 3.84 18.33 0.13
N ASN A 318 5.15 18.44 0.39
CA ASN A 318 5.76 19.51 1.19
C ASN A 318 5.15 19.65 2.60
N ILE A 319 4.79 18.52 3.21
CA ILE A 319 4.27 18.42 4.58
C ILE A 319 5.41 18.00 5.50
N THR A 320 5.53 18.65 6.66
CA THR A 320 6.55 18.32 7.67
C THR A 320 6.24 16.99 8.33
N ASP A 321 7.21 16.08 8.33
CA ASP A 321 7.14 14.83 9.10
C ASP A 321 7.47 15.11 10.57
N ASN A 322 6.45 15.18 11.41
CA ASN A 322 6.55 15.46 12.83
C ASN A 322 6.60 14.20 13.70
N ARG A 323 6.90 13.01 13.16
CA ARG A 323 7.07 11.80 13.98
C ARG A 323 8.24 11.92 14.94
N LYS A 324 8.16 11.26 16.09
CA LYS A 324 9.29 11.05 17.02
C LYS A 324 10.25 9.99 16.48
N LEU A 325 10.78 10.21 15.27
CA LEU A 325 11.82 9.35 14.71
C LEU A 325 13.03 9.36 15.64
N PRO A 326 13.67 8.20 15.89
CA PRO A 326 14.91 8.16 16.65
C PRO A 326 15.94 9.05 15.97
N THR A 327 16.38 10.08 16.67
CA THR A 327 17.48 10.93 16.27
C THR A 327 18.70 10.05 16.14
N SER A 328 19.10 9.70 14.91
CA SER A 328 20.49 9.33 14.71
C SER A 328 21.29 10.57 15.03
N SER A 329 22.22 10.47 15.97
CA SER A 329 23.22 11.46 16.32
C SER A 329 24.06 11.84 15.09
N ALA A 330 23.50 12.69 14.24
CA ALA A 330 24.20 13.53 13.31
C ALA A 330 23.64 14.92 13.55
N SER A 331 24.43 15.73 14.27
CA SER A 331 24.22 17.16 14.44
C SER A 331 23.68 17.79 13.16
N SER A 332 22.50 18.38 13.23
CA SER A 332 22.06 19.38 12.27
C SER A 332 23.11 20.49 12.21
N PRO A 333 23.68 20.86 11.06
CA PRO A 333 24.22 22.19 10.93
C PRO A 333 23.00 23.13 10.88
N GLU A 334 22.74 23.81 12.00
CA GLU A 334 22.05 25.09 11.95
C GLU A 334 22.74 25.94 10.88
N ASN A 335 21.93 26.49 9.96
CA ASN A 335 22.32 27.19 8.72
C ASN A 335 22.67 26.29 7.54
N THR A 336 21.66 25.71 6.90
CA THR A 336 21.72 25.43 5.46
C THR A 336 20.51 26.09 4.79
N PRO A 337 20.68 26.94 3.76
CA PRO A 337 19.56 27.53 3.04
C PRO A 337 18.70 26.42 2.44
N THR A 338 17.40 26.66 2.31
CA THR A 338 16.41 25.86 1.58
C THR A 338 16.91 25.53 0.16
N LYS A 339 17.74 24.50 0.03
CA LYS A 339 18.05 23.90 -1.25
C LYS A 339 16.82 23.11 -1.65
N LYS A 340 16.09 23.65 -2.63
CA LYS A 340 15.11 22.91 -3.44
C LYS A 340 15.69 21.53 -3.74
N PHE A 341 14.91 20.48 -3.51
CA PHE A 341 15.22 19.14 -4.01
C PHE A 341 15.56 19.25 -5.50
N GLU A 342 16.82 19.04 -5.86
CA GLU A 342 17.21 18.98 -7.26
C GLU A 342 16.70 17.66 -7.83
N LYS A 343 15.66 17.77 -8.68
CA LYS A 343 15.11 16.65 -9.45
C LYS A 343 16.24 16.01 -10.29
N PRO A 344 16.23 14.69 -10.55
CA PRO A 344 17.22 14.06 -11.41
C PRO A 344 17.24 14.73 -12.79
N ILE A 345 18.33 15.45 -13.10
CA ILE A 345 18.51 16.12 -14.38
C ILE A 345 18.92 15.08 -15.42
N ILE A 346 18.16 14.99 -16.52
CA ILE A 346 18.59 14.29 -17.74
C ILE A 346 19.75 15.10 -18.32
N LYS A 347 20.99 14.61 -18.18
CA LYS A 347 22.14 15.24 -18.82
C LYS A 347 22.04 15.02 -20.34
N PRO A 348 22.12 16.08 -21.18
CA PRO A 348 22.20 15.91 -22.63
C PRO A 348 23.53 15.24 -23.01
N LYS A 349 23.47 14.40 -24.04
CA LYS A 349 24.56 13.58 -24.56
C LYS A 349 25.72 14.47 -25.04
N ASN A 350 26.87 14.40 -24.37
CA ASN A 350 28.13 14.81 -24.98
C ASN A 350 28.62 13.64 -25.85
N ASN A 351 28.39 13.74 -27.15
CA ASN A 351 28.98 12.86 -28.15
C ASN A 351 30.46 13.22 -28.27
N ASN A 352 31.30 12.59 -27.46
CA ASN A 352 32.72 12.40 -27.75
C ASN A 352 33.26 11.32 -26.81
N ARG A 353 33.29 10.07 -27.27
CA ARG A 353 34.21 9.06 -26.77
C ARG A 353 34.71 8.21 -27.92
N ASP A 354 36.02 8.34 -28.11
CA ASP A 354 36.85 7.53 -28.97
C ASP A 354 36.67 6.04 -28.70
N SER A 355 36.55 5.31 -29.79
CA SER A 355 36.57 3.86 -29.89
C SER A 355 37.91 3.31 -29.40
N ARG A 356 37.89 2.39 -28.43
CA ARG A 356 38.98 1.43 -28.21
C ARG A 356 38.46 0.01 -28.42
N PRO A 357 39.21 -0.84 -29.16
CA PRO A 357 38.72 -2.15 -29.56
C PRO A 357 38.76 -3.17 -28.42
N ASN A 358 37.75 -4.03 -28.44
CA ASN A 358 37.50 -5.10 -27.49
C ASN A 358 38.38 -6.31 -27.85
N ASN A 359 39.34 -6.67 -26.99
CA ASN A 359 40.09 -7.92 -27.15
C ASN A 359 39.36 -9.06 -26.45
N ASN A 360 38.76 -9.92 -27.28
CA ASN A 360 38.30 -11.25 -26.90
C ASN A 360 39.47 -12.08 -26.34
N ARG A 361 39.31 -12.65 -25.15
CA ARG A 361 40.02 -13.86 -24.73
C ARG A 361 39.02 -14.97 -24.45
N TYR A 362 38.98 -15.92 -25.38
CA TYR A 362 38.60 -17.30 -25.11
C TYR A 362 39.53 -17.87 -24.04
N ASN A 363 38.97 -18.57 -23.06
CA ASN A 363 39.69 -19.60 -22.32
C ASN A 363 38.77 -20.81 -22.17
N SER A 364 39.25 -21.92 -22.73
CA SER A 364 38.70 -23.27 -22.60
C SER A 364 39.53 -24.03 -21.57
N GLY A 365 38.91 -24.95 -20.82
CA GLY A 365 39.58 -26.11 -20.22
C GLY A 365 39.72 -26.16 -18.70
N ASP A 366 38.76 -26.87 -18.09
CA ASP A 366 38.82 -27.80 -16.95
C ASP A 366 39.47 -27.45 -15.59
N GLY A 367 38.65 -27.60 -14.54
CA GLY A 367 39.07 -27.56 -13.14
C GLY A 367 37.87 -27.60 -12.18
N ASN A 368 37.42 -28.81 -11.88
CA ASN A 368 36.33 -29.19 -10.98
C ASN A 368 36.34 -28.46 -9.62
N SER A 369 35.30 -27.66 -9.29
CA SER A 369 34.89 -27.43 -7.89
C SER A 369 33.39 -27.08 -7.83
N SER A 370 32.66 -27.96 -7.17
CA SER A 370 31.22 -27.92 -6.94
C SER A 370 30.86 -26.82 -5.92
N ASN A 371 29.90 -25.97 -6.29
CA ASN A 371 29.35 -24.91 -5.44
C ASN A 371 28.35 -25.52 -4.42
N PRO A 372 28.57 -25.42 -3.09
CA PRO A 372 27.80 -26.12 -2.07
C PRO A 372 26.39 -25.56 -1.76
N ALA A 373 25.87 -24.62 -2.55
CA ALA A 373 24.63 -23.90 -2.23
C ALA A 373 23.31 -24.50 -2.79
N ILE A 374 23.32 -25.72 -3.37
CA ILE A 374 22.11 -26.28 -4.05
C ILE A 374 21.70 -27.71 -3.61
N GLN A 375 22.40 -28.37 -2.67
CA GLN A 375 21.97 -29.70 -2.23
C GLN A 375 20.86 -29.62 -1.14
N ARG A 376 19.66 -30.10 -1.48
CA ARG A 376 18.56 -30.35 -0.51
C ARG A 376 18.77 -31.68 0.22
N PRO A 377 18.36 -31.82 1.50
CA PRO A 377 18.46 -33.09 2.23
C PRO A 377 17.59 -34.18 1.59
N LEU A 378 18.08 -35.42 1.60
CA LEU A 378 17.29 -36.60 1.21
C LEU A 378 16.26 -36.94 2.31
N PRO A 379 15.04 -37.37 1.94
CA PRO A 379 14.04 -37.80 2.92
C PRO A 379 14.46 -39.09 3.63
N PRO A 380 14.01 -39.31 4.88
CA PRO A 380 14.36 -40.50 5.65
C PRO A 380 13.78 -41.75 4.98
N LYS A 381 14.61 -42.78 4.81
CA LYS A 381 14.16 -44.09 4.33
C LYS A 381 13.64 -44.92 5.50
N LYS A 382 12.50 -45.59 5.30
CA LYS A 382 12.08 -46.75 6.10
C LYS A 382 12.99 -47.94 5.81
#